data_AF-A0A0D7EX31-F1
#
_entry.id   AF-A0A0D7EX31-F1
#
_cell.length_a   1.000
_cell.length_b   1.000
_cell.length_c   1.000
_cell.angle_alpha   90.00
_cell.angle_beta   90.00
_cell.angle_gamma   90.00
#
_symmetry.space_group_name_H-M   'P 1'
#
loop_
_entity.id
_entity.type
_entity.pdbx_description
1 polymer ?
#
loop_
_entity_poly.entity_id
_entity_poly.type
_entity_poly.pdbx_seq_one_letter_code
_entity_poly.pdbx_strand_id
1 'polypeptide(L)'
;MEIDMRAAQGRLPLTCKETPMFTTTFGGKTYDDGEIDLMEMQHARGALKLWKERGRPAPEIFTASELAATDALMKKWITDANGDLKPSDVMIAATGMTAEEFIAQFHEITMDKQLMLASEPEHYLMSVENGKIRGIEICGGEPLELTMTISDEFLSEVAPDPDFPTRLVAKGFTRAGDFVTAGMHQFRTTPDGFEAKLALYFGGAIPDHNVHHHREHLAVEHRNWYRFALEKLGRTG
;
A
#
# COMPACT_ATOMS: atom_id res chain seq x y z
N MET A 1 -44.05 -32.78 27.89
CA MET A 1 -43.88 -31.43 27.34
C MET A 1 -42.74 -31.51 26.35
N GLU A 2 -43.05 -32.01 25.15
CA GLU A 2 -42.11 -32.06 24.02
C GLU A 2 -42.22 -30.74 23.28
N ILE A 3 -41.09 -30.07 23.05
CA ILE A 3 -41.02 -28.88 22.22
C ILE A 3 -40.78 -29.36 20.79
N ASP A 4 -41.80 -29.18 19.95
CA ASP A 4 -41.75 -29.38 18.51
C ASP A 4 -40.77 -28.40 17.87
N MET A 5 -39.67 -28.90 17.30
CA MET A 5 -38.64 -28.10 16.63
C MET A 5 -38.82 -28.04 15.09
N ARG A 6 -40.05 -27.97 14.59
CA ARG A 6 -40.31 -27.76 13.16
C ARG A 6 -41.01 -26.44 12.87
N ALA A 7 -40.25 -25.35 12.86
CA ALA A 7 -40.55 -24.17 12.03
C ALA A 7 -39.39 -23.18 12.04
N ALA A 8 -38.49 -23.27 11.04
CA ALA A 8 -37.81 -22.14 10.39
C ALA A 8 -36.72 -22.65 9.42
N GLN A 9 -37.08 -23.51 8.47
CA GLN A 9 -36.28 -23.68 7.24
C GLN A 9 -36.81 -22.72 6.17
N GLY A 10 -36.69 -21.42 6.45
CA GLY A 10 -36.76 -20.39 5.42
C GLY A 10 -35.37 -20.20 4.84
N ARG A 11 -35.13 -20.72 3.63
CA ARG A 11 -33.97 -20.31 2.83
C ARG A 11 -34.05 -18.80 2.62
N LEU A 12 -33.12 -18.06 3.21
CA LEU A 12 -32.73 -16.78 2.63
C LEU A 12 -31.90 -17.13 1.38
N PRO A 13 -32.28 -16.66 0.18
CA PRO A 13 -31.39 -16.78 -0.97
C PRO A 13 -30.11 -16.01 -0.62
N LEU A 14 -28.97 -16.69 -0.70
CA LEU A 14 -27.66 -16.03 -0.74
C LEU A 14 -27.73 -15.08 -1.93
N THR A 15 -27.81 -13.80 -1.60
CA THR A 15 -28.06 -12.69 -2.50
C THR A 15 -26.95 -12.58 -3.53
N CYS A 16 -27.28 -11.95 -4.66
CA CYS A 16 -26.38 -11.51 -5.72
C CYS A 16 -24.99 -11.17 -5.15
N LYS A 17 -23.89 -11.73 -5.69
CA LYS A 17 -22.56 -11.19 -5.39
C LYS A 17 -22.60 -9.71 -5.79
N GLU A 18 -22.68 -8.83 -4.80
CA GLU A 18 -22.50 -7.40 -5.05
C GLU A 18 -21.14 -7.24 -5.71
N THR A 19 -21.09 -6.42 -6.77
CA THR A 19 -19.83 -6.11 -7.42
C THR A 19 -18.92 -5.47 -6.38
N PRO A 20 -17.69 -5.99 -6.16
CA PRO A 20 -16.79 -5.43 -5.17
C PRO A 20 -16.50 -3.96 -5.50
N MET A 21 -16.55 -3.10 -4.49
CA MET A 21 -16.32 -1.66 -4.69
C MET A 21 -14.84 -1.34 -4.83
N PHE A 22 -13.96 -2.22 -4.35
CA PHE A 22 -12.53 -2.13 -4.54
C PHE A 22 -11.97 -3.50 -4.97
N THR A 23 -11.15 -3.49 -6.01
CA THR A 23 -10.35 -4.65 -6.41
C THR A 23 -8.94 -4.21 -6.75
N THR A 24 -8.00 -5.11 -6.55
CA THR A 24 -6.59 -4.94 -6.95
C THR A 24 -6.14 -6.12 -7.77
N THR A 25 -5.30 -5.90 -8.78
CA THR A 25 -4.79 -6.94 -9.66
C THR A 25 -3.27 -6.87 -9.72
N PHE A 26 -2.62 -7.99 -9.43
CA PHE A 26 -1.17 -8.16 -9.56
C PHE A 26 -0.82 -9.64 -9.69
N GLY A 27 0.35 -9.95 -10.25
CA GLY A 27 0.79 -11.35 -10.43
C GLY A 27 -0.16 -12.20 -11.29
N GLY A 28 -0.98 -11.57 -12.14
CA GLY A 28 -1.99 -12.25 -12.97
C GLY A 28 -3.26 -12.67 -12.22
N LYS A 29 -3.45 -12.22 -10.98
CA LYS A 29 -4.66 -12.47 -10.17
C LYS A 29 -5.30 -11.16 -9.75
N THR A 30 -6.63 -11.12 -9.77
CA THR A 30 -7.44 -10.07 -9.16
C THR A 30 -7.89 -10.52 -7.78
N TYR A 31 -7.84 -9.59 -6.82
CA TYR A 31 -8.21 -9.76 -5.43
C TYR A 31 -9.33 -8.78 -5.09
N ASP A 32 -10.40 -9.29 -4.47
CA ASP A 32 -11.49 -8.48 -3.94
C ASP A 32 -11.25 -8.02 -2.50
N ASP A 33 -12.17 -7.21 -1.97
CA ASP A 33 -12.09 -6.68 -0.60
C ASP A 33 -11.89 -7.76 0.48
N GLY A 34 -12.55 -8.91 0.34
CA GLY A 34 -12.44 -9.99 1.32
C GLY A 34 -11.06 -10.64 1.27
N GLU A 35 -10.50 -10.81 0.08
CA GLU A 35 -9.12 -11.30 -0.09
C GLU A 35 -8.07 -10.30 0.41
N ILE A 36 -8.32 -8.99 0.26
CA ILE A 36 -7.44 -7.96 0.82
C ILE A 36 -7.56 -7.90 2.35
N ASP A 37 -8.76 -8.10 2.93
CA ASP A 37 -8.94 -8.22 4.40
C ASP A 37 -8.10 -9.38 4.95
N LEU A 38 -7.99 -10.48 4.20
CA LEU A 38 -7.14 -11.62 4.56
C LEU A 38 -5.65 -11.26 4.53
N MET A 39 -5.18 -10.48 3.56
CA MET A 39 -3.79 -9.97 3.51
C MET A 39 -3.51 -9.07 4.71
N GLU A 40 -4.37 -8.08 4.94
CA GLU A 40 -4.27 -7.14 6.06
C GLU A 40 -4.23 -7.87 7.41
N MET A 41 -5.08 -8.89 7.59
CA MET A 41 -5.06 -9.72 8.80
C MET A 41 -3.71 -10.46 8.97
N GLN A 42 -3.10 -10.92 7.88
CA GLN A 42 -1.78 -11.58 7.94
C GLN A 42 -0.69 -10.58 8.34
N HIS A 43 -0.68 -9.39 7.74
CA HIS A 43 0.22 -8.29 8.08
C HIS A 43 0.08 -7.90 9.56
N ALA A 44 -1.15 -7.70 10.03
CA ALA A 44 -1.45 -7.35 11.42
C ALA A 44 -0.99 -8.44 12.41
N ARG A 45 -1.12 -9.72 12.06
CA ARG A 45 -0.59 -10.83 12.86
C ARG A 45 0.94 -10.82 12.89
N GLY A 46 1.59 -10.51 11.76
CA GLY A 46 3.04 -10.33 11.66
C GLY A 46 3.54 -9.21 12.56
N ALA A 47 2.95 -8.02 12.43
CA ALA A 47 3.26 -6.85 13.25
C ALA A 47 3.05 -7.13 14.75
N LEU A 48 1.93 -7.75 15.13
CA LEU A 48 1.65 -8.12 16.52
C LEU A 48 2.66 -9.14 17.06
N LYS A 49 3.04 -10.12 16.25
CA LYS A 49 4.07 -11.11 16.62
C LYS A 49 5.40 -10.43 16.86
N LEU A 50 5.84 -9.59 15.93
CA LEU A 50 7.09 -8.84 16.04
C LEU A 50 7.10 -7.98 17.31
N TRP A 51 6.02 -7.25 17.58
CA TRP A 51 5.88 -6.45 18.79
C TRP A 51 6.03 -7.28 20.07
N LYS A 52 5.36 -8.44 20.14
CA LYS A 52 5.43 -9.36 21.28
C LYS A 52 6.83 -9.96 21.47
N GLU A 53 7.54 -10.27 20.38
CA GLU A 53 8.89 -10.82 20.43
C GLU A 53 9.93 -9.79 20.86
N ARG A 54 9.78 -8.53 20.40
CA ARG A 54 10.74 -7.46 20.69
C ARG A 54 10.48 -6.75 22.01
N GLY A 55 9.22 -6.70 22.47
CA GLY A 55 8.84 -6.11 23.75
C GLY A 55 9.07 -4.59 23.85
N ARG A 56 9.11 -3.89 22.71
CA ARG A 56 9.32 -2.43 22.62
C ARG A 56 8.28 -1.81 21.69
N PRO A 57 7.80 -0.59 21.95
CA PRO A 57 6.88 0.11 21.05
C PRO A 57 7.57 0.46 19.72
N ALA A 58 6.78 0.75 18.69
CA ALA A 58 7.27 1.38 17.48
C ALA A 58 7.48 2.89 17.72
N PRO A 59 8.53 3.51 17.16
CA PRO A 59 9.51 2.94 16.24
C PRO A 59 10.68 2.19 16.90
N GLU A 60 10.82 2.20 18.23
CA GLU A 60 11.95 1.61 18.98
C GLU A 60 12.04 0.08 18.88
N ILE A 61 11.05 -0.54 18.25
CA ILE A 61 11.03 -1.96 17.90
C ILE A 61 12.26 -2.33 17.07
N PHE A 62 12.71 -1.44 16.18
CA PHE A 62 13.89 -1.61 15.33
C PHE A 62 15.12 -0.89 15.88
N THR A 63 16.26 -1.57 15.83
CA THR A 63 17.54 -0.97 16.21
C THR A 63 18.16 -0.19 15.06
N ALA A 64 19.02 0.78 15.39
CA ALA A 64 19.75 1.54 14.38
C ALA A 64 20.61 0.65 13.47
N SER A 65 21.14 -0.47 14.00
CA SER A 65 21.93 -1.45 13.25
C SER A 65 21.08 -2.27 12.26
N GLU A 66 19.85 -2.63 12.62
CA GLU A 66 18.94 -3.34 11.70
C GLU A 66 18.59 -2.44 10.52
N LEU A 67 18.17 -1.21 10.80
CA LEU A 67 17.87 -0.23 9.76
C LEU A 67 19.11 0.07 8.88
N ALA A 68 20.33 0.04 9.45
CA ALA A 68 21.56 0.28 8.69
C ALA A 68 21.92 -0.91 7.78
N ALA A 69 21.62 -2.12 8.22
CA ALA A 69 21.75 -3.30 7.39
C ALA A 69 20.78 -3.25 6.19
N THR A 70 19.54 -2.82 6.41
CA THR A 70 18.55 -2.64 5.33
C THR A 70 18.97 -1.52 4.37
N ASP A 71 19.45 -0.38 4.86
CA ASP A 71 19.98 0.70 4.00
C ASP A 71 21.08 0.19 3.06
N ALA A 72 22.02 -0.60 3.59
CA ALA A 72 23.11 -1.18 2.82
C ALA A 72 22.60 -2.20 1.78
N LEU A 73 21.58 -2.99 2.14
CA LEU A 73 20.96 -3.97 1.25
C LEU A 73 20.24 -3.28 0.08
N MET A 74 19.42 -2.27 0.35
CA MET A 74 18.72 -1.49 -0.68
C MET A 74 19.71 -0.83 -1.65
N LYS A 75 20.77 -0.21 -1.12
CA LYS A 75 21.85 0.39 -1.92
C LYS A 75 22.53 -0.66 -2.78
N LYS A 76 22.81 -1.84 -2.23
CA LYS A 76 23.41 -2.96 -2.96
C LYS A 76 22.51 -3.40 -4.11
N TRP A 77 21.20 -3.56 -3.89
CA TRP A 77 20.28 -3.96 -4.96
C TRP A 77 20.21 -2.96 -6.10
N ILE A 78 20.21 -1.65 -5.82
CA ILE A 78 20.27 -0.62 -6.85
C ILE A 78 21.60 -0.63 -7.60
N THR A 79 22.72 -0.80 -6.88
CA THR A 79 24.05 -0.82 -7.49
C THR A 79 24.22 -2.03 -8.40
N ASP A 80 23.86 -3.22 -7.91
CA ASP A 80 23.98 -4.48 -8.64
C ASP A 80 23.03 -4.54 -9.85
N ALA A 81 21.92 -3.79 -9.81
CA ALA A 81 20.97 -3.74 -10.90
C ALA A 81 21.52 -3.06 -12.16
N ASN A 82 22.56 -2.24 -12.04
CA ASN A 82 23.23 -1.60 -13.18
C ASN A 82 22.27 -0.91 -14.17
N GLY A 83 21.24 -0.23 -13.64
CA GLY A 83 20.22 0.47 -14.43
C GLY A 83 18.94 -0.34 -14.67
N ASP A 84 18.93 -1.65 -14.41
CA ASP A 84 17.70 -2.45 -14.47
C ASP A 84 16.78 -2.09 -13.31
N LEU A 85 15.49 -1.90 -13.60
CA LEU A 85 14.47 -1.62 -12.60
C LEU A 85 13.49 -2.78 -12.53
N LYS A 86 13.10 -3.16 -11.30
CA LYS A 86 12.05 -4.13 -11.05
C LYS A 86 10.82 -3.41 -10.48
N PRO A 87 9.70 -3.35 -11.24
CA PRO A 87 8.48 -2.77 -10.74
C PRO A 87 7.81 -3.70 -9.72
N SER A 88 7.39 -3.12 -8.60
CA SER A 88 6.33 -3.64 -7.75
C SER A 88 5.05 -2.88 -8.07
N ASP A 89 4.26 -3.43 -8.98
CA ASP A 89 3.05 -2.80 -9.50
C ASP A 89 1.77 -3.54 -9.13
N VAL A 90 0.70 -2.76 -8.91
CA VAL A 90 -0.68 -3.24 -8.77
C VAL A 90 -1.63 -2.35 -9.59
N MET A 91 -2.72 -2.94 -10.09
CA MET A 91 -3.81 -2.22 -10.75
C MET A 91 -5.05 -2.21 -9.85
N ILE A 92 -5.54 -1.04 -9.50
CA ILE A 92 -6.77 -0.85 -8.73
C ILE A 92 -7.93 -0.53 -9.68
N ALA A 93 -9.10 -1.10 -9.39
CA ALA A 93 -10.38 -0.58 -9.84
C ALA A 93 -11.27 -0.34 -8.62
N ALA A 94 -11.80 0.87 -8.49
CA ALA A 94 -12.61 1.30 -7.37
C ALA A 94 -13.85 2.07 -7.83
N THR A 95 -14.97 1.95 -7.11
CA THR A 95 -16.22 2.66 -7.40
C THR A 95 -16.55 3.67 -6.31
N GLY A 96 -17.58 4.52 -6.51
CA GLY A 96 -18.13 5.38 -5.45
C GLY A 96 -17.37 6.70 -5.20
N MET A 97 -16.23 6.93 -5.84
CA MET A 97 -15.60 8.25 -5.94
C MET A 97 -14.76 8.40 -7.22
N THR A 98 -14.63 9.62 -7.71
CA THR A 98 -13.73 9.93 -8.83
C THR A 98 -12.26 9.89 -8.42
N ALA A 99 -11.34 9.83 -9.39
CA ALA A 99 -9.91 9.91 -9.10
C ALA A 99 -9.54 11.24 -8.44
N GLU A 100 -10.15 12.35 -8.88
CA GLU A 100 -9.93 13.68 -8.33
C GLU A 100 -10.36 13.77 -6.87
N GLU A 101 -11.51 13.20 -6.52
CA GLU A 101 -11.97 13.10 -5.13
C GLU A 101 -11.01 12.26 -4.28
N PHE A 102 -10.57 11.10 -4.78
CA PHE A 102 -9.62 10.24 -4.07
C PHE A 102 -8.30 10.97 -3.79
N ILE A 103 -7.72 11.62 -4.80
CA ILE A 103 -6.45 12.34 -4.67
C ILE A 103 -6.55 13.51 -3.70
N ALA A 104 -7.67 14.25 -3.73
CA ALA A 104 -7.91 15.32 -2.77
C ALA A 104 -7.96 14.79 -1.33
N GLN A 105 -8.63 13.65 -1.10
CA GLN A 105 -8.63 13.02 0.23
C GLN A 105 -7.27 12.43 0.61
N PHE A 106 -6.53 11.86 -0.35
CA PHE A 106 -5.20 11.32 -0.13
C PHE A 106 -4.23 12.38 0.43
N HIS A 107 -4.30 13.61 -0.07
CA HIS A 107 -3.52 14.73 0.48
C HIS A 107 -3.83 14.97 1.97
N GLU A 108 -5.11 14.98 2.36
CA GLU A 108 -5.53 15.15 3.76
C GLU A 108 -5.13 13.95 4.64
N ILE A 109 -5.30 12.73 4.12
CA ILE A 109 -4.90 11.49 4.80
C ILE A 109 -3.39 11.49 5.06
N THR A 110 -2.59 11.91 4.08
CA THR A 110 -1.12 11.98 4.20
C THR A 110 -0.66 12.92 5.32
N MET A 111 -1.44 13.96 5.63
CA MET A 111 -1.15 14.89 6.73
C MET A 111 -1.58 14.35 8.09
N ASP A 112 -2.44 13.34 8.14
CA ASP A 112 -2.89 12.69 9.36
C ASP A 112 -2.04 11.45 9.67
N LYS A 113 -1.10 11.61 10.61
CA LYS A 113 -0.24 10.52 11.08
C LYS A 113 -1.02 9.28 11.52
N GLN A 114 -2.20 9.43 12.14
CA GLN A 114 -2.96 8.28 12.62
C GLN A 114 -3.56 7.50 11.46
N LEU A 115 -4.07 8.19 10.44
CA LEU A 115 -4.60 7.54 9.24
C LEU A 115 -3.47 6.88 8.43
N MET A 116 -2.31 7.51 8.32
CA MET A 116 -1.13 6.91 7.68
C MET A 116 -0.64 5.66 8.43
N LEU A 117 -0.68 5.64 9.77
CA LEU A 117 -0.34 4.44 10.53
C LEU A 117 -1.42 3.35 10.42
N ALA A 118 -2.69 3.74 10.34
CA ALA A 118 -3.81 2.81 10.30
C ALA A 118 -4.04 2.19 8.91
N SER A 119 -3.44 2.75 7.85
CA SER A 119 -3.67 2.25 6.49
C SER A 119 -3.00 0.91 6.22
N GLU A 120 -1.92 0.60 6.91
CA GLU A 120 -1.17 -0.64 6.72
C GLU A 120 -0.57 -1.10 8.05
N PRO A 121 -0.89 -2.31 8.53
CA PRO A 121 -0.34 -2.83 9.79
C PRO A 121 1.19 -2.88 9.87
N GLU A 122 1.89 -2.90 8.73
CA GLU A 122 3.35 -2.84 8.67
C GLU A 122 3.92 -1.41 8.68
N HIS A 123 3.11 -0.37 8.85
CA HIS A 123 3.58 0.99 9.13
C HIS A 123 3.91 1.16 10.63
N TYR A 124 5.20 1.23 10.96
CA TYR A 124 5.69 1.39 12.33
C TYR A 124 6.00 2.84 12.69
N LEU A 125 6.24 3.68 11.68
CA LEU A 125 6.40 5.12 11.80
C LEU A 125 5.90 5.76 10.53
N MET A 126 5.05 6.78 10.65
CA MET A 126 4.75 7.70 9.55
C MET A 126 4.82 9.13 10.10
N SER A 127 5.55 10.01 9.42
CA SER A 127 5.53 11.46 9.67
C SER A 127 5.70 12.23 8.37
N VAL A 128 5.24 13.48 8.36
CA VAL A 128 5.56 14.43 7.31
C VAL A 128 6.36 15.57 7.90
N GLU A 129 7.58 15.75 7.42
CA GLU A 129 8.53 16.74 7.91
C GLU A 129 9.15 17.47 6.73
N ASN A 130 9.01 18.81 6.70
CA ASN A 130 9.52 19.66 5.63
C ASN A 130 9.08 19.21 4.21
N GLY A 131 7.82 18.77 4.09
CA GLY A 131 7.25 18.30 2.83
C GLY A 131 7.74 16.92 2.38
N LYS A 132 8.43 16.18 3.24
CA LYS A 132 8.88 14.81 2.98
C LYS A 132 8.12 13.83 3.88
N ILE A 133 7.70 12.71 3.31
CA ILE A 133 7.10 11.62 4.08
C ILE A 133 8.25 10.77 4.60
N ARG A 134 8.32 10.55 5.91
CA ARG A 134 9.26 9.64 6.54
C ARG A 134 8.49 8.44 7.08
N GLY A 135 8.91 7.26 6.65
CA GLY A 135 8.30 5.98 7.00
C GLY A 135 9.31 5.03 7.65
N ILE A 136 8.87 4.21 8.60
CA ILE A 136 9.51 2.93 8.92
C ILE A 136 8.49 1.84 8.69
N GLU A 137 8.79 0.95 7.75
CA GLU A 137 7.88 -0.09 7.31
C GLU A 137 8.60 -1.42 7.02
N ILE A 138 7.84 -2.50 7.00
CA ILE A 138 8.30 -3.81 6.50
C ILE A 138 7.50 -4.10 5.24
N CYS A 139 8.16 -4.16 4.08
CA CYS A 139 7.52 -4.51 2.82
C CYS A 139 8.19 -5.76 2.21
N GLY A 140 8.01 -6.91 2.86
CA GLY A 140 8.47 -8.19 2.32
C GLY A 140 9.86 -8.63 2.72
N GLY A 141 10.39 -8.10 3.82
CA GLY A 141 11.70 -8.51 4.33
C GLY A 141 12.10 -7.68 5.53
N GLU A 142 13.22 -6.98 5.38
CA GLU A 142 13.83 -6.26 6.49
C GLU A 142 13.19 -4.89 6.71
N PRO A 143 13.20 -4.37 7.96
CA PRO A 143 12.63 -3.05 8.24
C PRO A 143 13.40 -1.97 7.50
N LEU A 144 12.67 -1.19 6.72
CA LEU A 144 13.20 -0.09 5.93
C LEU A 144 12.75 1.22 6.55
N GLU A 145 13.70 2.11 6.83
CA GLU A 145 13.40 3.51 7.04
C GLU A 145 13.65 4.28 5.73
N LEU A 146 12.60 4.91 5.21
CA LEU A 146 12.65 5.66 3.98
C LEU A 146 12.16 7.08 4.17
N THR A 147 12.74 7.99 3.39
CA THR A 147 12.20 9.34 3.19
C THR A 147 11.77 9.47 1.74
N MET A 148 10.48 9.73 1.52
CA MET A 148 9.90 10.00 0.21
C MET A 148 9.71 11.49 -0.01
N THR A 149 10.12 11.96 -1.18
CA THR A 149 9.88 13.34 -1.64
C THR A 149 9.01 13.29 -2.88
N ILE A 150 7.87 13.97 -2.85
CA ILE A 150 7.03 14.19 -4.04
C ILE A 150 7.83 15.04 -5.03
N SER A 151 7.79 14.69 -6.31
CA SER A 151 8.53 15.37 -7.37
C SER A 151 7.63 15.61 -8.58
N ASP A 152 7.99 16.57 -9.43
CA ASP A 152 7.44 16.68 -10.78
C ASP A 152 8.26 15.84 -11.80
N GLU A 153 9.49 15.49 -11.42
CA GLU A 153 10.43 14.73 -12.24
C GLU A 153 10.47 13.26 -11.81
N PHE A 154 10.23 12.36 -12.76
CA PHE A 154 10.31 10.92 -12.54
C PHE A 154 11.56 10.30 -13.18
N LEU A 155 11.69 8.98 -13.09
CA LEU A 155 12.70 8.21 -13.82
C LEU A 155 12.42 8.33 -15.33
N SER A 156 13.40 8.83 -16.07
CA SER A 156 13.29 9.10 -17.52
C SER A 156 13.06 7.83 -18.35
N GLU A 157 13.44 6.69 -17.79
CA GLU A 157 13.38 5.35 -18.35
C GLU A 157 11.96 4.77 -18.30
N VAL A 158 11.07 5.39 -17.52
CA VAL A 158 9.69 4.92 -17.32
C VAL A 158 8.72 5.94 -17.91
N ALA A 159 8.12 5.59 -19.04
CA ALA A 159 7.09 6.41 -19.68
C ALA A 159 5.76 6.30 -18.91
N PRO A 160 5.11 7.42 -18.57
CA PRO A 160 3.73 7.41 -18.08
C PRO A 160 2.77 6.83 -19.10
N ASP A 161 1.67 6.26 -18.61
CA ASP A 161 0.59 5.76 -19.45
C ASP A 161 -0.34 6.92 -19.84
N PRO A 162 -0.51 7.22 -21.15
CA PRO A 162 -1.36 8.32 -21.59
C PRO A 162 -2.84 8.15 -21.24
N ASP A 163 -3.31 6.92 -20.97
CA ASP A 163 -4.69 6.67 -20.56
C ASP A 163 -4.94 7.03 -19.08
N PHE A 164 -3.88 7.27 -18.29
CA PHE A 164 -3.95 7.64 -16.87
C PHE A 164 -3.40 9.06 -16.68
N PRO A 165 -4.21 10.10 -16.96
CA PRO A 165 -3.72 11.48 -17.12
C PRO A 165 -3.25 12.12 -15.80
N THR A 166 -3.72 11.62 -14.66
CA THR A 166 -3.36 12.16 -13.35
C THR A 166 -2.26 11.31 -12.73
N ARG A 167 -1.21 11.94 -12.19
CA ARG A 167 -0.07 11.21 -11.63
C ARG A 167 0.44 11.83 -10.34
N LEU A 168 0.91 10.97 -9.45
CA LEU A 168 1.69 11.31 -8.27
C LEU A 168 3.02 10.55 -8.39
N VAL A 169 4.14 11.29 -8.37
CA VAL A 169 5.46 10.67 -8.44
C VAL A 169 6.30 11.06 -7.23
N ALA A 170 7.08 10.11 -6.73
CA ALA A 170 7.91 10.30 -5.56
C ALA A 170 9.26 9.59 -5.72
N LYS A 171 10.28 10.11 -5.06
CA LYS A 171 11.60 9.46 -4.95
C LYS A 171 11.86 9.10 -3.49
N GLY A 172 12.27 7.85 -3.25
CA GLY A 172 12.58 7.30 -1.95
C GLY A 172 14.07 7.23 -1.70
N PHE A 173 14.48 7.65 -0.51
CA PHE A 173 15.88 7.71 -0.09
C PHE A 173 16.07 7.02 1.26
N THR A 174 17.22 6.39 1.46
CA THR A 174 17.65 5.88 2.78
C THR A 174 17.95 7.02 3.74
N ARG A 175 18.19 6.68 5.01
CA ARG A 175 18.67 7.63 6.04
C ARG A 175 20.01 8.29 5.68
N ALA A 176 20.83 7.62 4.87
CA ALA A 176 22.09 8.16 4.36
C ALA A 176 21.92 9.06 3.12
N GLY A 177 20.70 9.18 2.60
CA GLY A 177 20.39 9.96 1.40
C GLY A 177 20.65 9.23 0.08
N ASP A 178 20.89 7.92 0.11
CA ASP A 178 21.02 7.11 -1.11
C ASP A 178 19.64 6.91 -1.75
N PHE A 179 19.54 7.12 -3.07
CA PHE A 179 18.34 6.79 -3.82
C PHE A 179 18.13 5.27 -3.85
N VAL A 180 16.91 4.82 -3.53
CA VAL A 180 16.61 3.38 -3.44
C VAL A 180 15.33 2.93 -4.12
N THR A 181 14.41 3.84 -4.38
CA THR A 181 13.16 3.53 -5.09
C THR A 181 12.55 4.80 -5.67
N ALA A 182 11.70 4.65 -6.69
CA ALA A 182 10.82 5.72 -7.16
C ALA A 182 9.40 5.20 -7.29
N GLY A 183 8.41 5.98 -6.85
CA GLY A 183 6.99 5.68 -6.98
C GLY A 183 6.36 6.45 -8.13
N MET A 184 5.52 5.80 -8.92
CA MET A 184 4.61 6.43 -9.88
C MET A 184 3.22 5.83 -9.73
N HIS A 185 2.31 6.62 -9.18
CA HIS A 185 0.89 6.31 -9.10
C HIS A 185 0.17 7.10 -10.18
N GLN A 186 -0.62 6.42 -11.01
CA GLN A 186 -1.31 7.02 -12.14
C GLN A 186 -2.80 6.68 -12.05
N PHE A 187 -3.66 7.65 -12.32
CA PHE A 187 -5.09 7.55 -12.07
C PHE A 187 -5.90 7.96 -13.29
N ARG A 188 -7.05 7.31 -13.46
CA ARG A 188 -8.08 7.64 -14.43
C ARG A 188 -9.45 7.55 -13.78
N THR A 189 -10.28 8.56 -13.96
CA THR A 189 -11.70 8.50 -13.58
C THR A 189 -12.49 7.63 -14.56
N THR A 190 -13.35 6.76 -14.04
CA THR A 190 -14.32 5.94 -14.78
C THR A 190 -15.74 6.48 -14.56
N PRO A 191 -16.77 6.00 -15.29
CA PRO A 191 -18.14 6.45 -15.07
C PRO A 191 -18.68 6.22 -13.65
N ASP A 192 -18.15 5.21 -12.95
CA ASP A 192 -18.60 4.73 -11.64
C ASP A 192 -17.55 4.89 -10.52
N GLY A 193 -16.32 5.27 -10.85
CA GLY A 193 -15.28 5.61 -9.88
C GLY A 193 -13.93 5.94 -10.51
N PHE A 194 -12.91 5.14 -10.22
CA PHE A 194 -11.57 5.31 -10.78
C PHE A 194 -10.81 4.00 -10.93
N GLU A 195 -9.81 4.03 -11.81
CA GLU A 195 -8.75 3.04 -11.89
C GLU A 195 -7.41 3.69 -11.54
N ALA A 196 -6.51 2.92 -10.94
CA ALA A 196 -5.16 3.38 -10.64
C ALA A 196 -4.10 2.33 -10.96
N LYS A 197 -3.03 2.75 -11.62
CA LYS A 197 -1.78 1.99 -11.75
C LYS A 197 -0.83 2.49 -10.69
N LEU A 198 -0.53 1.64 -9.71
CA LEU A 198 0.42 1.96 -8.66
C LEU A 198 1.70 1.19 -8.93
N ALA A 199 2.85 1.84 -8.84
CA ALA A 199 4.13 1.16 -8.98
C ALA A 199 5.21 1.83 -8.14
N LEU A 200 5.98 1.02 -7.42
CA LEU A 200 7.32 1.39 -6.94
C LEU A 200 8.37 0.64 -7.75
N TYR A 201 9.42 1.35 -8.15
CA TYR A 201 10.51 0.83 -8.96
C TYR A 201 11.75 0.64 -8.09
N PHE A 202 12.09 -0.62 -7.85
CA PHE A 202 13.28 -1.02 -7.11
C PHE A 202 14.42 -1.36 -8.06
N GLY A 203 15.65 -1.50 -7.53
CA GLY A 203 16.75 -2.06 -8.30
C GLY A 203 16.46 -3.50 -8.73
N GLY A 204 16.75 -3.85 -9.99
CA GLY A 204 16.53 -5.16 -10.59
C GLY A 204 17.01 -6.37 -9.78
N ALA A 205 18.04 -6.19 -8.95
CA ALA A 205 18.61 -7.23 -8.09
C ALA A 205 17.80 -7.53 -6.81
N ILE A 206 16.73 -6.76 -6.53
CA ILE A 206 15.82 -7.06 -5.41
C ILE A 206 15.20 -8.46 -5.59
N PRO A 207 15.09 -9.29 -4.53
CA PRO A 207 14.44 -10.59 -4.63
C PRO A 207 12.95 -10.49 -4.97
N ASP A 208 12.44 -11.50 -5.69
CA ASP A 208 11.04 -11.50 -6.14
C ASP A 208 10.03 -11.57 -5.00
N HIS A 209 10.39 -12.18 -3.86
CA HIS A 209 9.51 -12.26 -2.70
C HIS A 209 9.29 -10.88 -2.06
N ASN A 210 10.30 -10.00 -2.04
CA ASN A 210 10.14 -8.62 -1.57
C ASN A 210 9.16 -7.86 -2.48
N VAL A 211 9.28 -8.02 -3.80
CA VAL A 211 8.37 -7.38 -4.76
C VAL A 211 6.95 -7.93 -4.63
N HIS A 212 6.79 -9.23 -4.43
CA HIS A 212 5.48 -9.84 -4.24
C HIS A 212 4.78 -9.29 -2.99
N HIS A 213 5.46 -9.29 -1.85
CA HIS A 213 4.89 -8.77 -0.61
C HIS A 213 4.64 -7.26 -0.68
N HIS A 214 5.52 -6.48 -1.32
CA HIS A 214 5.27 -5.05 -1.52
C HIS A 214 4.01 -4.79 -2.38
N ARG A 215 3.63 -5.69 -3.29
CA ARG A 215 2.33 -5.61 -3.99
C ARG A 215 1.15 -5.84 -3.03
N GLU A 216 1.28 -6.78 -2.09
CA GLU A 216 0.29 -6.99 -1.04
C GLU A 216 0.18 -5.76 -0.12
N HIS A 217 1.31 -5.15 0.25
CA HIS A 217 1.38 -3.89 0.99
C HIS A 217 0.63 -2.77 0.27
N LEU A 218 0.92 -2.53 -1.02
CA LEU A 218 0.21 -1.52 -1.82
C LEU A 218 -1.30 -1.80 -1.89
N ALA A 219 -1.70 -3.06 -2.01
CA ALA A 219 -3.10 -3.47 -2.05
C ALA A 219 -3.84 -3.10 -0.75
N VAL A 220 -3.28 -3.46 0.40
CA VAL A 220 -3.89 -3.17 1.71
C VAL A 220 -3.90 -1.66 1.98
N GLU A 221 -2.76 -1.01 1.82
CA GLU A 221 -2.58 0.43 2.08
C GLU A 221 -3.59 1.27 1.29
N HIS A 222 -3.66 1.07 -0.02
CA HIS A 222 -4.52 1.89 -0.88
C HIS A 222 -5.99 1.56 -0.73
N ARG A 223 -6.34 0.31 -0.39
CA ARG A 223 -7.73 -0.05 -0.05
C ARG A 223 -8.16 0.67 1.21
N ASN A 224 -7.31 0.74 2.23
CA ASN A 224 -7.62 1.43 3.47
C ASN A 224 -7.68 2.96 3.28
N TRP A 225 -6.80 3.55 2.48
CA TRP A 225 -6.93 4.96 2.09
C TRP A 225 -8.22 5.24 1.33
N TYR A 226 -8.64 4.34 0.44
CA TYR A 226 -9.92 4.45 -0.27
C TYR A 226 -11.10 4.44 0.72
N ARG A 227 -11.10 3.54 1.70
CA ARG A 227 -12.13 3.49 2.77
C ARG A 227 -12.16 4.78 3.59
N PHE A 228 -10.99 5.28 4.02
CA PHE A 228 -10.90 6.55 4.75
C PHE A 228 -11.40 7.74 3.91
N ALA A 229 -11.10 7.74 2.61
CA ALA A 229 -11.56 8.77 1.69
C ALA A 229 -13.09 8.75 1.54
N LEU A 230 -13.72 7.57 1.41
CA LEU A 230 -15.18 7.45 1.41
C LEU A 230 -15.79 7.99 2.71
N GLU A 231 -15.24 7.60 3.85
CA GLU A 231 -15.72 8.05 5.16
C GLU A 231 -15.66 9.57 5.29
N LYS A 232 -14.54 10.20 4.89
CA LYS A 232 -14.39 11.66 4.89
C LYS A 232 -15.40 12.36 3.96
N LEU A 233 -15.80 11.70 2.88
CA LEU A 233 -16.84 12.18 1.96
C LEU A 233 -18.27 11.89 2.46
N GLY A 234 -18.43 11.25 3.61
CA GLY A 234 -19.73 10.85 4.15
C GLY A 234 -20.39 9.70 3.36
N ARG A 235 -19.59 8.87 2.70
CA ARG A 235 -20.02 7.72 1.90
C ARG A 235 -19.66 6.42 2.62
N THR A 236 -20.51 5.40 2.52
CA THR A 236 -20.19 4.07 3.06
C THR A 236 -19.42 3.27 2.01
N GLY A 237 -18.23 2.81 2.43
CA GLY A 237 -17.39 1.82 1.75
C GLY A 237 -17.83 0.38 1.98
#